data_AF-A0A8J8SLL4-F1
#
_entry.id   AF-A0A8J8SLL4-F1
#
_cell.length_a   1.000
_cell.length_b   1.000
_cell.length_c   1.000
_cell.angle_alpha   90.00
_cell.angle_beta   90.00
_cell.angle_gamma   90.00
#
_symmetry.space_group_name_H-M   'P 1'
#
loop_
_entity.id
_entity.type
_entity.pdbx_description
1 polymer ?
#
loop_
_entity_poly.entity_id
_entity_poly.type
_entity_poly.pdbx_seq_one_letter_code
_entity_poly.pdbx_strand_id
1 'polypeptide(L)' 'MPILFLLGIAAFFVLSWWWHRSRTLTRDCRWREDRARAPEGRSFFHCVVCGAETDLPRGEEPRHCLRQQ' A
#
# COMPACT_ATOMS: atom_id res chain seq x y z
N MET A 1 29.56 7.22 25.87
CA MET A 1 29.17 7.81 24.58
C MET A 1 27.67 7.62 24.32
N PRO A 2 26.78 8.31 25.07
CA PRO A 2 25.32 8.14 24.96
C PRO A 2 24.71 8.70 23.67
N ILE A 3 25.45 9.54 22.94
CA ILE A 3 24.99 10.27 21.75
C ILE A 3 24.68 9.32 20.58
N LEU A 4 25.49 8.28 20.38
CA LEU A 4 25.25 7.27 19.34
C LEU A 4 23.96 6.48 19.60
N PHE A 5 23.65 6.21 20.87
CA PHE A 5 22.41 5.54 21.26
C PHE A 5 21.18 6.40 20.95
N LEU A 6 21.24 7.70 21.26
CA LEU A 6 20.17 8.64 20.95
C LEU A 6 19.95 8.78 19.44
N LEU A 7 21.03 8.84 18.65
CA LEU A 7 20.96 8.87 17.19
C LEU A 7 20.33 7.59 16.61
N GLY A 8 20.71 6.41 17.13
CA GLY A 8 20.12 5.14 16.72
C GLY A 8 18.61 5.08 16.99
N ILE A 9 18.18 5.55 18.16
CA ILE A 9 16.77 5.61 18.54
C ILE A 9 16.01 6.59 17.63
N ALA A 10 16.54 7.79 17.40
CA ALA A 10 15.93 8.78 16.52
C ALA A 10 15.77 8.24 15.08
N ALA A 11 16.82 7.62 14.54
CA ALA A 11 16.78 7.00 13.22
C ALA A 11 15.75 5.87 13.14
N PHE A 12 15.66 5.03 14.18
CA PHE A 12 14.66 3.96 14.25
C PHE A 12 13.23 4.51 14.19
N PHE A 13 12.92 5.56 14.96
CA PHE A 13 11.60 6.19 14.94
C PHE A 13 11.28 6.82 13.59
N VAL A 14 12.23 7.52 12.97
CA VAL A 14 12.04 8.15 11.66
C VAL A 14 11.80 7.10 10.57
N LEU A 15 12.60 6.03 10.54
CA LEU A 15 12.45 4.94 9.58
C LEU A 15 11.15 4.17 9.78
N SER A 16 10.80 3.87 11.03
CA SER A 16 9.54 3.21 11.38
C SER A 16 8.33 4.04 10.95
N TRP A 17 8.33 5.35 11.25
CA TRP A 17 7.28 6.28 10.83
C TRP A 17 7.14 6.31 9.30
N TRP A 18 8.27 6.39 8.59
CA TRP A 18 8.27 6.47 7.13
C TRP A 18 7.75 5.18 6.47
N TRP A 19 8.14 4.02 6.98
CA TRP A 19 7.61 2.73 6.53
C TRP A 19 6.12 2.56 6.83
N HIS A 20 5.66 3.01 8.00
CA HIS A 20 4.26 2.93 8.37
C HIS A 20 3.38 3.85 7.49
N ARG A 21 3.91 5.00 7.05
CA ARG A 21 3.19 5.92 6.15
C ARG A 21 3.15 5.44 4.71
N SER A 22 4.19 4.75 4.26
CA SER A 22 4.32 4.26 2.88
C SER A 22 3.48 3.01 2.58
N ARG A 23 2.95 2.34 3.61
CA ARG A 23 2.14 1.12 3.48
C ARG A 23 0.79 1.33 4.14
N THR A 24 -0.18 1.86 3.38
CA THR A 24 -1.58 1.97 3.85
C THR A 24 -2.38 0.70 3.57
N LEU A 25 -1.77 -0.34 2.98
CA LEU A 25 -2.36 -1.68 2.92
C LEU A 25 -2.51 -2.20 4.36
N THR A 26 -3.71 -2.04 4.91
CA THR A 26 -4.08 -2.69 6.16
C THR A 26 -4.19 -4.20 5.93
N ARG A 27 -4.10 -5.01 7.00
CA ARG A 27 -4.38 -6.47 6.92
C ARG A 27 -5.78 -6.76 6.37
N ASP A 28 -6.69 -5.79 6.46
CA ASP A 28 -8.06 -5.86 5.98
C ASP A 28 -8.22 -5.35 4.54
N CYS A 29 -7.13 -5.22 3.79
CA CYS A 29 -7.15 -4.79 2.40
C CYS A 29 -6.49 -5.89 1.54
N ARG A 30 -7.31 -6.64 0.80
CA ARG A 30 -6.89 -7.71 -0.11
C ARG A 30 -7.35 -7.39 -1.52
N TRP A 31 -6.41 -7.00 -2.37
CA TRP A 31 -6.65 -6.72 -3.77
C TRP A 31 -6.67 -8.01 -4.59
N ARG A 32 -7.62 -8.11 -5.51
CA ARG A 32 -7.69 -9.16 -6.53
C ARG A 32 -7.81 -8.50 -7.89
N GLU A 33 -7.00 -8.99 -8.83
CA GLU A 33 -7.13 -8.63 -10.23
C GLU A 33 -8.42 -9.25 -10.78
N ASP A 34 -9.27 -8.42 -11.38
CA ASP A 34 -10.42 -8.87 -12.16
C ASP A 34 -10.17 -8.61 -13.64
N ARG A 35 -9.80 -9.67 -14.34
CA ARG A 35 -9.50 -9.62 -15.79
C ARG A 35 -10.76 -9.51 -16.64
N ALA A 36 -11.94 -9.77 -16.09
CA ALA A 36 -13.20 -9.63 -16.83
C ALA A 36 -13.60 -8.15 -16.97
N ARG A 37 -13.23 -7.31 -16.00
CA ARG A 37 -13.48 -5.86 -16.02
C ARG A 37 -12.28 -5.04 -16.52
N ALA A 38 -11.16 -5.68 -16.82
CA ALA A 38 -9.95 -5.03 -17.29
C ALA A 38 -10.16 -4.38 -18.67
N PRO A 39 -10.02 -3.05 -18.80
CA PRO A 39 -10.00 -2.36 -20.10
C PRO A 39 -8.79 -2.78 -20.93
N GLU A 40 -8.85 -2.61 -22.27
CA GLU A 40 -7.70 -2.88 -23.14
C GLU A 40 -6.45 -2.11 -22.66
N GLY A 41 -5.39 -2.85 -22.29
CA GLY A 41 -4.13 -2.28 -21.82
C GLY A 41 -4.07 -1.87 -20.34
N ARG A 42 -5.13 -2.11 -19.55
CA ARG A 42 -5.16 -1.87 -18.10
C ARG A 42 -5.49 -3.14 -17.34
N SER A 43 -5.13 -3.17 -16.07
CA SER A 43 -5.51 -4.21 -15.11
C SER A 43 -6.44 -3.60 -14.07
N PHE A 44 -7.63 -4.18 -13.94
CA PHE A 44 -8.60 -3.77 -12.95
C PHE A 44 -8.40 -4.57 -11.67
N PHE A 45 -8.35 -3.88 -10.53
CA PHE A 45 -8.22 -4.48 -9.22
C PHE A 45 -9.39 -4.06 -8.34
N HIS A 46 -9.94 -5.03 -7.60
CA HIS A 46 -10.93 -4.76 -6.57
C HIS A 46 -10.49 -5.37 -5.25
N CYS A 47 -10.83 -4.69 -4.17
CA CYS A 47 -10.58 -5.12 -2.80
C CYS A 47 -11.71 -6.05 -2.34
N VAL A 48 -11.43 -7.33 -2.09
CA VAL A 48 -12.48 -8.29 -1.66
C VAL A 48 -13.00 -8.05 -0.24
N VAL A 49 -12.32 -7.24 0.56
CA VAL A 49 -12.70 -6.97 1.95
C VAL A 49 -13.42 -5.63 2.08
N CYS A 50 -12.95 -4.62 1.36
CA CYS A 50 -13.42 -3.24 1.48
C CYS A 50 -14.27 -2.77 0.29
N GLY A 51 -14.30 -3.52 -0.81
CA GLY A 51 -15.06 -3.17 -2.01
C GLY A 51 -14.46 -2.04 -2.84
N ALA A 52 -13.32 -1.46 -2.44
CA ALA A 52 -12.64 -0.44 -3.24
C ALA A 52 -12.20 -0.99 -4.60
N GLU A 53 -12.33 -0.19 -5.66
CA GLU A 53 -12.01 -0.56 -7.03
C GLU A 53 -10.97 0.42 -7.60
N THR A 54 -10.06 -0.06 -8.43
CA THR A 54 -9.03 0.76 -9.08
C THR A 54 -8.56 0.13 -10.38
N ASP A 55 -8.29 0.95 -11.37
CA ASP A 55 -7.65 0.55 -12.62
C ASP A 55 -6.19 1.04 -12.63
N LEU A 56 -5.26 0.10 -12.81
CA LEU A 56 -3.84 0.40 -12.94
C LEU A 56 -3.34 0.02 -14.34
N PRO A 57 -2.22 0.60 -14.78
CA PRO A 57 -1.51 0.13 -15.97
C PRO A 57 -1.21 -1.36 -15.86
N ARG A 58 -1.26 -2.06 -16.99
CA ARG A 58 -1.02 -3.51 -17.04
C ARG A 58 0.36 -3.84 -16.47
N GLY A 59 0.38 -4.60 -15.37
CA GLY A 59 1.60 -5.03 -14.69
C GLY A 59 1.91 -4.27 -13.40
N GLU A 60 1.08 -3.28 -13.02
CA GLU A 60 1.17 -2.63 -11.71
C GLU A 60 0.12 -3.18 -10.74
N GLU A 61 0.48 -3.27 -9.46
CA GLU A 61 -0.41 -3.70 -8.38
C GLU A 61 -0.68 -2.55 -7.41
N PRO A 62 -1.91 -2.43 -6.87
CA PRO A 62 -2.26 -1.39 -5.92
C PRO A 62 -1.49 -1.53 -4.60
N ARG A 63 -0.72 -0.50 -4.25
CA ARG A 63 0.13 -0.43 -3.03
C ARG A 63 -0.56 0.22 -1.84
N HIS A 64 -1.75 0.79 -2.05
CA HIS A 64 -2.51 1.53 -1.06
C HIS A 64 -3.92 0.98 -0.93
N CYS A 65 -4.46 1.04 0.30
CA CYS A 65 -5.86 0.71 0.54
C CYS A 65 -6.71 1.92 0.16
N LEU A 66 -7.62 1.78 -0.80
CA LEU A 66 -8.48 2.87 -1.29
C LEU A 66 -9.86 2.89 -0.60
N ARG A 67 -9.98 2.30 0.61
CA ARG A 67 -11.25 2.24 1.36
C ARG A 67 -11.87 3.63 1.63
N GLN A 68 -11.04 4.67 1.69
CA GLN A 68 -11.45 6.04 2.03
C GLN A 68 -11.32 7.03 0.85
N GLN A 69 -11.04 6.55 -0.37
CA GLN A 69 -11.18 7.37 -1.58
C GLN A 69 -12.62 7.29 -2.08
#